data_AF-A0A7S2THQ6-F1
#
_entry.id   AF-A0A7S2THQ6-F1
#
_cell.length_a   1.000
_cell.length_b   1.000
_cell.length_c   1.000
_cell.angle_alpha   90.00
_cell.angle_beta   90.00
_cell.angle_gamma   90.00
#
_symmetry.space_group_name_H-M   'P 1'
#
loop_
_entity.id
_entity.type
_entity.pdbx_description
1 polymer ?
#
loop_
_entity_poly.entity_id
_entity_poly.type
_entity_poly.pdbx_seq_one_letter_code
_entity_poly.pdbx_strand_id
1 'polypeptide(L)'
;PFEHLEAEADYSVEKATSFTGSECFLRDSPNAFAQDFKFYEQDADRIREWMCPSVEKHEKEAVRAMALGVDDDNTVVFHLRFAGAVEGWFADPTYHELPMTYYTDVLNRHGRCKRAVLVHEPKSKTNAAEVAKRLKLASPSLEIVMQCASRCEDFMVMYKARHLALSVSTFAWWAGFLGNKSKQTVYYPKHAEVAFYNPRSLKCWYNKLLPNEAMYCPIEYTTGTSALKKKSGIHR
;
A
#
# COMPACT_ATOMS: atom_id res chain seq x y z
N PRO A 1 23.61 -0.09 25.41
CA PRO A 1 23.52 1.24 24.76
C PRO A 1 22.13 1.92 24.82
N PHE A 2 21.22 1.48 25.72
CA PHE A 2 19.98 2.19 26.03
C PHE A 2 19.59 1.98 27.52
N GLU A 3 20.47 2.32 28.45
CA GLU A 3 20.23 2.22 29.91
C GLU A 3 19.88 3.56 30.57
N HIS A 4 19.40 4.55 29.81
CA HIS A 4 19.16 5.91 30.34
C HIS A 4 17.75 6.46 30.08
N LEU A 5 16.73 5.60 29.90
CA LEU A 5 15.34 6.04 29.68
C LEU A 5 14.37 5.55 30.76
N GLU A 6 14.85 5.36 31.99
CA GLU A 6 13.99 5.25 33.17
C GLU A 6 14.32 6.38 34.15
N ALA A 7 13.70 7.53 33.93
CA ALA A 7 13.48 8.53 34.97
C ALA A 7 12.25 9.37 34.61
N GLU A 8 11.16 9.06 35.30
CA GLU A 8 9.97 9.88 35.61
C GLU A 8 9.78 11.16 34.79
N ALA A 9 8.94 11.08 33.74
CA ALA A 9 8.38 12.27 33.11
C ALA A 9 7.08 12.67 33.84
N ASP A 10 7.23 13.64 34.74
CA ASP A 10 6.15 14.40 35.37
C ASP A 10 5.47 15.30 34.31
N TYR A 11 4.22 15.00 33.97
CA TYR A 11 3.45 15.77 32.98
C TYR A 11 2.76 16.97 33.65
N SER A 12 3.54 18.01 33.97
CA SER A 12 2.97 19.34 34.21
C SER A 12 2.91 20.10 32.88
N VAL A 13 1.69 20.42 32.44
CA VAL A 13 1.44 21.21 31.23
C VAL A 13 1.63 22.68 31.57
N GLU A 14 2.86 23.17 31.44
CA GLU A 14 3.10 24.61 31.38
C GLU A 14 2.81 25.15 29.97
N LYS A 15 2.05 26.25 29.92
CA LYS A 15 1.78 27.01 28.69
C LYS A 15 3.09 27.59 28.15
N ALA A 16 3.67 26.93 27.15
CA ALA A 16 4.81 27.46 26.42
C ALA A 16 4.40 28.70 25.60
N THR A 17 5.05 29.80 25.95
CA THR A 17 5.06 31.07 25.24
C THR A 17 6.03 31.01 24.06
N SER A 18 5.61 31.62 22.95
CA SER A 18 6.32 31.98 21.71
C SER A 18 7.75 31.45 21.52
N PHE A 19 7.87 30.37 20.74
CA PHE A 19 9.10 30.01 20.04
C PHE A 19 8.91 30.28 18.54
N THR A 20 9.61 31.28 18.01
CA THR A 20 9.64 31.65 16.59
C THR A 20 10.79 30.91 15.90
N GLY A 21 10.55 29.65 15.58
CA GLY A 21 11.37 28.85 14.67
C GLY A 21 10.40 27.96 13.91
N SER A 22 10.30 28.16 12.61
CA SER A 22 9.26 27.57 11.74
C SER A 22 9.37 26.05 11.68
N GLU A 23 8.72 25.34 12.61
CA GLU A 23 8.23 23.98 12.40
C GLU A 23 7.04 24.01 11.44
N CYS A 24 7.31 24.31 10.17
CA CYS A 24 6.37 24.11 9.07
C CYS A 24 6.53 22.69 8.52
N PHE A 25 6.24 21.66 9.32
CA PHE A 25 6.31 20.26 8.85
C PHE A 25 4.96 19.55 8.75
N LEU A 26 3.84 20.15 9.14
CA LEU A 26 2.57 19.40 9.19
C LEU A 26 1.28 20.15 8.82
N ARG A 27 1.31 21.35 8.21
CA ARG A 27 0.07 22.17 8.13
C ARG A 27 -0.47 22.64 6.78
N ASP A 28 0.27 22.57 5.67
CA ASP A 28 -0.22 23.22 4.44
C ASP A 28 -0.77 22.27 3.37
N SER A 29 -0.75 20.95 3.60
CA SER A 29 -1.46 20.00 2.73
C SER A 29 -2.12 18.86 3.53
N PRO A 30 -3.44 18.97 3.82
CA PRO A 30 -4.20 17.89 4.47
C PRO A 30 -4.36 16.60 3.64
N ASN A 31 -3.67 16.47 2.51
CA ASN A 31 -3.63 15.26 1.68
C ASN A 31 -2.68 14.18 2.22
N ALA A 32 -2.14 14.36 3.43
CA ALA A 32 -1.17 13.46 4.05
C ALA A 32 -1.81 12.14 4.48
N PHE A 33 -2.25 11.33 3.52
CA PHE A 33 -2.16 9.90 3.67
C PHE A 33 -0.68 9.60 3.86
N ALA A 34 -0.30 8.86 4.90
CA ALA A 34 1.08 8.42 5.20
C ALA A 34 1.67 7.47 4.12
N GLN A 35 1.14 7.55 2.90
CA GLN A 35 1.37 6.72 1.74
C GLN A 35 1.61 7.57 0.48
N ASP A 36 1.68 8.90 0.58
CA ASP A 36 2.17 9.71 -0.54
C ASP A 36 3.71 9.60 -0.59
N PHE A 37 4.20 9.00 -1.67
CA PHE A 37 5.63 8.80 -1.94
C PHE A 37 6.43 10.11 -1.85
N LYS A 38 5.81 11.25 -2.18
CA LYS A 38 6.47 12.57 -2.17
C LYS A 38 7.02 12.96 -0.79
N PHE A 39 6.39 12.51 0.30
CA PHE A 39 6.92 12.76 1.65
C PHE A 39 8.25 12.05 1.91
N TYR A 40 8.46 10.92 1.24
CA TYR A 40 9.63 10.07 1.45
C TYR A 40 10.69 10.27 0.39
N GLU A 41 10.41 10.98 -0.71
CA GLU A 41 11.29 11.06 -1.88
C GLU A 41 12.73 11.50 -1.54
N GLN A 42 12.89 12.45 -0.61
CA GLN A 42 14.20 12.96 -0.20
C GLN A 42 15.06 11.94 0.54
N ASP A 43 14.45 11.06 1.33
CA ASP A 43 15.12 10.04 2.15
C ASP A 43 14.80 8.61 1.70
N ALA A 44 14.19 8.44 0.52
CA ALA A 44 13.60 7.17 0.12
C ALA A 44 14.63 6.04 0.05
N ASP A 45 15.87 6.37 -0.27
CA ASP A 45 16.98 5.42 -0.35
C ASP A 45 17.41 4.96 1.04
N ARG A 46 17.54 5.90 1.99
CA ARG A 46 17.89 5.60 3.39
C ARG A 46 16.79 4.81 4.08
N ILE A 47 15.54 5.20 3.89
CA ILE A 47 14.39 4.50 4.46
C ILE A 47 14.36 3.06 3.94
N ARG A 48 14.58 2.86 2.63
CA ARG A 48 14.66 1.51 2.06
C ARG A 48 15.83 0.72 2.59
N GLU A 49 17.00 1.32 2.70
CA GLU A 49 18.18 0.65 3.28
C GLU A 49 17.92 0.19 4.71
N TRP A 50 17.31 1.04 5.54
CA TRP A 50 17.02 0.74 6.94
C TRP A 50 15.85 -0.23 7.14
N MET A 51 14.81 -0.13 6.31
CA MET A 51 13.57 -0.90 6.48
C MET A 51 13.47 -2.12 5.57
N CYS A 52 14.45 -2.34 4.67
CA CYS A 52 14.49 -3.53 3.82
C CYS A 52 14.42 -4.80 4.70
N PRO A 53 13.49 -5.73 4.42
CA PRO A 53 13.47 -7.00 5.13
C PRO A 53 14.84 -7.68 5.05
N SER A 54 15.39 -8.06 6.19
CA SER A 54 16.63 -8.83 6.25
C SER A 54 16.41 -10.17 5.53
N VAL A 55 17.05 -10.33 4.37
CA VAL A 55 16.89 -11.52 3.52
C VAL A 55 17.31 -12.78 4.28
N GLU A 56 18.37 -12.71 5.09
CA GLU A 56 18.84 -13.82 5.91
C GLU A 56 17.81 -14.29 6.94
N LYS A 57 17.05 -13.37 7.53
CA LYS A 57 16.02 -13.70 8.53
C LYS A 57 14.70 -14.18 7.93
N HIS A 58 14.47 -13.91 6.64
CA HIS A 58 13.22 -14.18 5.94
C HIS A 58 13.41 -15.02 4.67
N GLU A 59 14.48 -15.81 4.60
CA GLU A 59 14.81 -16.62 3.42
C GLU A 59 13.69 -17.63 3.11
N LYS A 60 13.12 -18.26 4.13
CA LYS A 60 12.05 -19.25 3.96
C LYS A 60 10.79 -18.62 3.37
N GLU A 61 10.40 -17.46 3.87
CA GLU A 61 9.26 -16.69 3.39
C GLU A 61 9.51 -16.16 1.97
N ALA A 62 10.74 -15.73 1.68
CA ALA A 62 11.15 -15.36 0.32
C ALA A 62 11.02 -16.54 -0.65
N VAL A 63 11.56 -17.71 -0.31
CA VAL A 63 11.47 -18.91 -1.16
C VAL A 63 10.02 -19.31 -1.41
N ARG A 64 9.17 -19.27 -0.37
CA ARG A 64 7.73 -19.53 -0.52
C ARG A 64 7.06 -18.52 -1.43
N ALA A 65 7.37 -17.22 -1.30
CA ALA A 65 6.84 -16.20 -2.18
C ALA A 65 7.22 -16.45 -3.65
N MET A 66 8.49 -16.76 -3.92
CA MET A 66 8.97 -17.08 -5.28
C MET A 66 8.30 -18.35 -5.85
N ALA A 67 8.02 -19.34 -5.01
CA ALA A 67 7.30 -20.56 -5.44
C ALA A 67 5.86 -20.29 -5.92
N LEU A 68 5.27 -19.15 -5.55
CA LEU A 68 3.98 -18.69 -6.07
C LEU A 68 4.10 -18.02 -7.46
N GLY A 69 5.32 -17.80 -7.96
CA GLY A 69 5.59 -17.10 -9.22
C GLY A 69 5.32 -15.60 -9.13
N VAL A 70 5.48 -14.98 -7.95
CA VAL A 70 5.17 -13.56 -7.74
C VAL A 70 6.10 -12.63 -8.52
N ASP A 71 7.26 -13.11 -8.95
CA ASP A 71 8.23 -12.40 -9.77
C ASP A 71 8.02 -12.59 -11.28
N ASP A 72 7.05 -13.43 -11.68
CA ASP A 72 6.72 -13.67 -13.08
C ASP A 72 6.03 -12.45 -13.71
N ASP A 73 6.34 -12.20 -14.99
CA ASP A 73 5.75 -11.12 -15.81
C ASP A 73 4.25 -11.27 -16.08
N ASN A 74 3.66 -12.42 -15.75
CA ASN A 74 2.25 -12.75 -15.98
C ASN A 74 1.47 -12.94 -14.67
N THR A 75 2.08 -12.63 -13.53
CA THR A 75 1.48 -12.75 -12.21
C THR A 75 1.22 -11.37 -11.62
N VAL A 76 -0.01 -11.13 -11.17
CA VAL A 76 -0.35 -9.94 -10.38
C VAL A 76 -0.69 -10.36 -8.95
N VAL A 77 -0.01 -9.75 -7.98
CA VAL A 77 -0.33 -9.91 -6.56
C VAL A 77 -1.32 -8.83 -6.15
N PHE A 78 -2.48 -9.22 -5.61
CA PHE A 78 -3.49 -8.31 -5.08
C PHE A 78 -3.47 -8.39 -3.56
N HIS A 79 -3.31 -7.25 -2.90
CA HIS A 79 -3.61 -7.15 -1.48
C HIS A 79 -5.08 -6.79 -1.29
N LEU A 80 -5.80 -7.59 -0.52
CA LEU A 80 -7.22 -7.39 -0.24
C LEU A 80 -7.41 -6.93 1.22
N ARG A 81 -8.17 -5.84 1.40
CA ARG A 81 -8.52 -5.31 2.73
C ARG A 81 -10.02 -5.17 2.85
N PHE A 82 -10.58 -5.67 3.95
CA PHE A 82 -12.02 -5.70 4.19
C PHE A 82 -12.34 -5.08 5.55
N ALA A 83 -12.23 -3.75 5.65
CA ALA A 83 -12.34 -3.03 6.93
C ALA A 83 -13.66 -3.28 7.67
N GLY A 84 -14.78 -3.33 6.94
CA GLY A 84 -16.11 -3.58 7.51
C GLY A 84 -16.30 -4.98 8.09
N ALA A 85 -15.54 -5.98 7.63
CA ALA A 85 -15.66 -7.35 8.11
C ALA A 85 -14.86 -7.61 9.40
N VAL A 86 -13.87 -6.77 9.72
CA VAL A 86 -12.87 -7.07 10.75
C VAL A 86 -12.81 -6.03 11.88
N GLU A 87 -13.10 -4.76 11.60
CA GLU A 87 -12.87 -3.65 12.56
C GLU A 87 -14.17 -3.05 13.14
N GLY A 88 -15.34 -3.44 12.62
CA GLY A 88 -16.63 -3.00 13.13
C GLY A 88 -16.81 -1.47 13.12
N TRP A 89 -17.43 -0.92 14.17
CA TRP A 89 -17.71 0.54 14.30
C TRP A 89 -16.47 1.43 14.49
N PHE A 90 -15.28 0.84 14.62
CA PHE A 90 -14.01 1.58 14.77
C PHE A 90 -13.17 1.62 13.49
N ALA A 91 -13.65 1.01 12.40
CA ALA A 91 -12.98 1.11 11.11
C ALA A 91 -12.82 2.59 10.72
N ASP A 92 -11.58 3.00 10.46
CA ASP A 92 -11.31 4.30 9.85
C ASP A 92 -11.97 4.32 8.46
N PRO A 93 -12.83 5.31 8.17
CA PRO A 93 -13.61 5.34 6.93
C PRO A 93 -12.74 5.37 5.66
N THR A 94 -11.47 5.78 5.78
CA THR A 94 -10.52 5.74 4.68
C THR A 94 -10.07 4.32 4.35
N TYR A 95 -10.15 3.38 5.29
CA TYR A 95 -9.91 1.96 5.04
C TYR A 95 -11.22 1.30 4.61
N HIS A 96 -11.34 0.99 3.33
CA HIS A 96 -12.53 0.35 2.77
C HIS A 96 -12.13 -0.72 1.75
N GLU A 97 -13.08 -1.59 1.45
CA GLU A 97 -12.95 -2.55 0.36
C GLU A 97 -12.97 -1.80 -0.97
N LEU A 98 -11.99 -2.09 -1.83
CA LEU A 98 -11.98 -1.54 -3.18
C LEU A 98 -13.04 -2.22 -4.06
N PRO A 99 -13.70 -1.49 -4.96
CA PRO A 99 -14.70 -2.07 -5.84
C PRO A 99 -14.07 -3.05 -6.83
N MET A 100 -14.86 -4.01 -7.30
CA MET A 100 -14.40 -5.01 -8.27
C MET A 100 -13.81 -4.42 -9.55
N THR A 101 -14.28 -3.25 -9.96
CA THR A 101 -13.80 -2.52 -11.14
C THR A 101 -12.30 -2.20 -11.05
N TYR A 102 -11.79 -1.89 -9.84
CA TYR A 102 -10.37 -1.68 -9.63
C TYR A 102 -9.54 -2.91 -9.99
N TYR A 103 -9.93 -4.08 -9.49
CA TYR A 103 -9.18 -5.32 -9.74
C TYR A 103 -9.25 -5.73 -11.21
N THR A 104 -10.41 -5.59 -11.85
CA THR A 104 -10.54 -5.88 -13.30
C THR A 104 -9.74 -4.90 -14.15
N ASP A 105 -9.68 -3.62 -13.77
CA ASP A 105 -8.89 -2.61 -14.49
C ASP A 105 -7.40 -2.87 -14.39
N VAL A 106 -6.91 -3.31 -13.22
CA VAL A 106 -5.51 -3.75 -13.07
C VAL A 106 -5.21 -4.91 -14.03
N LEU A 107 -6.07 -5.93 -14.09
CA LEU A 107 -5.88 -7.06 -15.01
C LEU A 107 -5.86 -6.61 -16.47
N ASN A 108 -6.79 -5.73 -16.86
CA ASN A 108 -6.90 -5.19 -18.20
C ASN A 108 -5.65 -4.37 -18.60
N ARG A 109 -5.16 -3.52 -17.71
CA ARG A 109 -3.96 -2.70 -17.96
C ARG A 109 -2.69 -3.53 -18.02
N HIS A 110 -2.56 -4.53 -17.16
CA HIS A 110 -1.44 -5.44 -17.22
C HIS A 110 -1.45 -6.26 -18.53
N GLY A 111 -2.64 -6.64 -19.02
CA GLY A 111 -2.87 -7.16 -20.38
C GLY A 111 -2.32 -8.57 -20.67
N ARG A 112 -1.48 -9.12 -19.78
CA ARG A 112 -0.84 -10.44 -19.92
C ARG A 112 -1.04 -11.33 -18.69
N CYS A 113 -1.96 -10.97 -17.80
CA CYS A 113 -2.18 -11.66 -16.54
C CYS A 113 -2.66 -13.09 -16.79
N LYS A 114 -1.90 -14.08 -16.31
CA LYS A 114 -2.30 -15.49 -16.30
C LYS A 114 -2.54 -15.99 -14.89
N ARG A 115 -1.98 -15.32 -13.87
CA ARG A 115 -2.12 -15.69 -12.47
C ARG A 115 -2.39 -14.47 -11.58
N ALA A 116 -3.33 -14.61 -10.66
CA ALA A 116 -3.56 -13.64 -9.59
C ALA A 116 -3.32 -14.30 -8.23
N VAL A 117 -2.42 -13.72 -7.42
CA VAL A 117 -2.21 -14.13 -6.03
C VAL A 117 -2.97 -13.15 -5.13
N LEU A 118 -3.99 -13.64 -4.43
CA LEU A 118 -4.85 -12.82 -3.58
C LEU A 118 -4.37 -12.93 -2.13
N VAL A 119 -3.65 -11.92 -1.66
CA VAL A 119 -3.18 -11.80 -0.28
C VAL A 119 -4.30 -11.22 0.57
N HIS A 120 -4.75 -11.95 1.58
CA HIS A 120 -5.84 -11.53 2.46
C HIS A 120 -5.65 -12.00 3.89
N GLU A 121 -6.35 -11.37 4.83
CA GLU A 121 -6.31 -11.79 6.23
C GLU A 121 -7.21 -13.02 6.50
N PRO A 122 -6.89 -13.84 7.53
CA PRO A 122 -7.65 -15.06 7.83
C PRO A 122 -9.15 -14.84 8.03
N LYS A 123 -9.52 -13.70 8.65
CA LYS A 123 -10.91 -13.36 8.94
C LYS A 123 -11.73 -13.02 7.69
N SER A 124 -11.07 -12.69 6.58
CA SER A 124 -11.72 -12.24 5.33
C SER A 124 -11.74 -13.30 4.24
N LYS A 125 -11.48 -14.57 4.59
CA LYS A 125 -11.43 -15.69 3.64
C LYS A 125 -12.67 -15.78 2.75
N THR A 126 -13.86 -15.57 3.32
CA THR A 126 -15.13 -15.62 2.56
C THR A 126 -15.23 -14.47 1.57
N ASN A 127 -14.89 -13.24 1.97
CA ASN A 127 -14.88 -12.08 1.06
C ASN A 127 -13.84 -12.24 -0.05
N ALA A 128 -12.64 -12.70 0.29
CA ALA A 128 -11.58 -12.95 -0.68
C ALA A 128 -11.97 -14.05 -1.70
N ALA A 129 -12.70 -15.08 -1.27
CA ALA A 129 -13.24 -16.11 -2.16
C ALA A 129 -14.30 -15.55 -3.13
N GLU A 130 -15.10 -14.58 -2.70
CA GLU A 130 -16.06 -13.89 -3.59
C GLU A 130 -15.33 -13.02 -4.63
N VAL A 131 -14.28 -12.30 -4.22
CA VAL A 131 -13.41 -11.57 -5.17
C VAL A 131 -12.79 -12.55 -6.18
N ALA A 132 -12.22 -13.67 -5.72
CA ALA A 132 -11.66 -14.72 -6.56
C ALA A 132 -12.67 -15.23 -7.60
N LYS A 133 -13.90 -15.53 -7.16
CA LYS A 133 -14.99 -15.99 -8.04
C LYS A 133 -15.31 -14.95 -9.12
N ARG A 134 -15.41 -13.67 -8.75
CA ARG A 134 -15.72 -12.59 -9.70
C ARG A 134 -14.59 -12.36 -10.70
N LEU A 135 -13.33 -12.42 -10.26
CA LEU A 135 -12.18 -12.34 -11.15
C LEU A 135 -12.16 -13.51 -12.15
N LYS A 136 -12.47 -14.73 -11.68
CA LYS A 136 -12.55 -15.91 -12.54
C LYS A 136 -13.70 -15.83 -13.56
N LEU A 137 -14.82 -15.21 -13.19
CA LEU A 137 -15.92 -14.94 -14.12
C LEU A 137 -15.51 -13.92 -15.19
N ALA A 138 -14.79 -12.87 -14.82
CA ALA A 138 -14.28 -11.85 -15.75
C ALA A 138 -13.14 -12.39 -16.64
N SER A 139 -12.33 -13.32 -16.13
CA SER A 139 -11.22 -13.95 -16.84
C SER A 139 -11.17 -15.46 -16.54
N PRO A 140 -11.89 -16.29 -17.31
CA PRO A 140 -12.00 -17.73 -17.05
C PRO A 140 -10.65 -18.48 -17.06
N SER A 141 -9.67 -18.01 -17.84
CA SER A 141 -8.33 -18.59 -17.91
C SER A 141 -7.41 -18.19 -16.75
N LEU A 142 -7.78 -17.20 -15.94
CA LEU A 142 -6.94 -16.68 -14.86
C LEU A 142 -6.77 -17.70 -13.74
N GLU A 143 -5.54 -18.13 -13.47
CA GLU A 143 -5.22 -18.92 -12.29
C GLU A 143 -5.37 -18.04 -11.04
N ILE A 144 -6.12 -18.51 -10.03
CA ILE A 144 -6.26 -17.79 -8.76
C ILE A 144 -5.57 -18.58 -7.66
N VAL A 145 -4.67 -17.92 -6.94
CA VAL A 145 -4.01 -18.46 -5.76
C VAL A 145 -4.45 -17.64 -4.54
N MET A 146 -5.06 -18.31 -3.57
CA MET A 146 -5.44 -17.69 -2.30
C MET A 146 -4.25 -17.73 -1.35
N GLN A 147 -3.70 -16.56 -0.99
CA GLN A 147 -2.59 -16.43 -0.06
C GLN A 147 -3.08 -15.84 1.26
N CYS A 148 -2.92 -16.60 2.34
CA CYS A 148 -3.31 -16.21 3.68
C CYS A 148 -2.43 -16.97 4.68
N ALA A 149 -1.32 -16.36 5.09
CA ALA A 149 -0.36 -16.97 5.99
C ALA A 149 -0.05 -16.05 7.18
N SER A 150 1.20 -16.08 7.66
CA SER A 150 1.67 -15.12 8.66
C SER A 150 1.84 -13.74 8.01
N ARG A 151 1.80 -12.68 8.82
CA ARG A 151 2.05 -11.31 8.32
C ARG A 151 3.40 -11.19 7.61
N CYS A 152 4.44 -11.88 8.10
CA CYS A 152 5.75 -11.87 7.45
C CYS A 152 5.70 -12.53 6.07
N GLU A 153 5.04 -13.69 5.96
CA GLU A 153 4.87 -14.39 4.68
C GLU A 153 4.08 -13.55 3.68
N ASP A 154 2.94 -13.01 4.10
CA ASP A 154 2.09 -12.16 3.26
C ASP A 154 2.83 -10.88 2.83
N PHE A 155 3.61 -10.27 3.73
CA PHE A 155 4.46 -9.14 3.39
C PHE A 155 5.50 -9.52 2.35
N MET A 156 6.17 -10.66 2.50
CA MET A 156 7.20 -11.12 1.56
C MET A 156 6.63 -11.44 0.19
N VAL A 157 5.42 -11.98 0.10
CA VAL A 157 4.68 -12.18 -1.16
C VAL A 157 4.49 -10.86 -1.89
N MET A 158 4.02 -9.83 -1.19
CA MET A 158 3.84 -8.49 -1.80
C MET A 158 5.17 -7.81 -2.12
N TYR A 159 6.14 -7.87 -1.21
CA TYR A 159 7.45 -7.24 -1.34
C TYR A 159 8.25 -7.79 -2.53
N LYS A 160 8.13 -9.10 -2.81
CA LYS A 160 8.79 -9.77 -3.94
C LYS A 160 8.00 -9.69 -5.24
N ALA A 161 6.75 -9.24 -5.20
CA ALA A 161 5.89 -9.18 -6.36
C ALA A 161 6.48 -8.30 -7.46
N ARG A 162 6.50 -8.78 -8.71
CA ARG A 162 6.84 -7.96 -9.88
C ARG A 162 5.71 -7.00 -10.23
N HIS A 163 4.46 -7.44 -10.07
CA HIS A 163 3.28 -6.60 -10.27
C HIS A 163 2.42 -6.66 -9.00
N LEU A 164 2.31 -5.54 -8.30
CA LEU A 164 1.60 -5.45 -7.02
C LEU A 164 0.44 -4.47 -7.12
N ALA A 165 -0.78 -4.94 -6.90
CA ALA A 165 -1.97 -4.13 -6.78
C ALA A 165 -2.35 -3.94 -5.30
N LEU A 166 -2.25 -2.70 -4.86
CA LEU A 166 -2.45 -2.32 -3.47
C LEU A 166 -3.94 -2.13 -3.17
N SER A 167 -4.33 -2.39 -1.92
CA SER A 167 -5.54 -1.79 -1.35
C SER A 167 -5.19 -0.55 -0.53
N VAL A 168 -6.19 0.07 0.09
CA VAL A 168 -5.95 1.12 1.09
C VAL A 168 -5.42 0.48 2.38
N SER A 169 -4.09 0.32 2.46
CA SER A 169 -3.40 -0.38 3.55
C SER A 169 -1.96 0.11 3.69
N THR A 170 -1.58 0.57 4.89
CA THR A 170 -0.19 0.98 5.18
C THR A 170 0.76 -0.21 5.09
N PHE A 171 0.28 -1.40 5.47
CA PHE A 171 1.03 -2.65 5.36
C PHE A 171 1.37 -3.00 3.90
N ALA A 172 0.39 -2.90 2.99
CA ALA A 172 0.60 -3.17 1.58
C ALA A 172 1.46 -2.07 0.93
N TRP A 173 1.22 -0.81 1.33
CA TRP A 173 1.99 0.33 0.84
C TRP A 173 3.49 0.17 1.14
N TRP A 174 3.86 -0.23 2.36
CA TRP A 174 5.26 -0.48 2.70
C TRP A 174 5.88 -1.59 1.84
N ALA A 175 5.12 -2.65 1.52
CA ALA A 175 5.61 -3.71 0.65
C ALA A 175 5.93 -3.19 -0.77
N GLY A 176 5.05 -2.36 -1.35
CA GLY A 176 5.27 -1.74 -2.65
C GLY A 176 6.32 -0.61 -2.65
N PHE A 177 6.46 0.12 -1.55
CA PHE A 177 7.47 1.16 -1.40
C PHE A 177 8.88 0.56 -1.30
N LEU A 178 9.03 -0.48 -0.49
CA LEU A 178 10.30 -1.15 -0.21
C LEU A 178 10.72 -2.12 -1.32
N GLY A 179 9.77 -2.62 -2.12
CA GLY A 179 10.01 -3.60 -3.17
C GLY A 179 11.04 -3.18 -4.24
N ASN A 180 11.43 -4.13 -5.07
CA ASN A 180 12.60 -3.96 -5.95
C ASN A 180 12.40 -2.86 -7.01
N LYS A 181 13.15 -1.77 -6.83
CA LYS A 181 13.16 -0.55 -7.64
C LYS A 181 13.16 -0.74 -9.15
N SER A 182 13.90 -1.72 -9.63
CA SER A 182 14.15 -1.88 -11.07
C SER A 182 13.15 -2.81 -11.76
N LYS A 183 12.29 -3.50 -10.98
CA LYS A 183 11.48 -4.60 -11.51
C LYS A 183 10.03 -4.56 -11.08
N GLN A 184 9.69 -3.86 -10.00
CA GLN A 184 8.33 -3.83 -9.49
C GLN A 184 7.50 -2.71 -10.12
N THR A 185 6.34 -3.11 -10.64
CA THR A 185 5.23 -2.23 -11.00
C THR A 185 4.21 -2.25 -9.88
N VAL A 186 3.86 -1.09 -9.34
CA VAL A 186 2.83 -0.96 -8.30
C VAL A 186 1.61 -0.26 -8.87
N TYR A 187 0.44 -0.87 -8.72
CA TYR A 187 -0.87 -0.28 -8.99
C TYR A 187 -1.46 0.20 -7.66
N TYR A 188 -1.67 1.50 -7.53
CA TYR A 188 -2.26 2.10 -6.33
C TYR A 188 -3.66 2.67 -6.62
N PRO A 189 -4.65 2.49 -5.72
CA PRO A 189 -5.97 3.08 -5.87
C PRO A 189 -5.91 4.60 -5.80
N LYS A 190 -6.09 5.29 -6.94
CA LYS A 190 -6.31 6.75 -6.92
C LYS A 190 -7.77 7.03 -6.61
N HIS A 191 -8.00 7.71 -5.50
CA HIS A 191 -9.25 8.40 -5.26
C HIS A 191 -9.28 9.67 -6.12
N ALA A 192 -10.21 9.75 -7.08
CA ALA A 192 -10.40 10.96 -7.89
C ALA A 192 -10.86 12.15 -7.04
N GLU A 193 -11.58 11.89 -5.94
CA GLU A 193 -12.13 12.91 -5.05
C GLU A 193 -11.99 12.46 -3.59
N VAL A 194 -10.80 12.60 -2.99
CA VAL A 194 -10.76 12.69 -1.52
C VAL A 194 -11.20 14.10 -1.19
N ALA A 195 -12.50 14.28 -1.00
CA ALA A 195 -13.03 15.55 -0.54
C ALA A 195 -12.33 15.87 0.80
N PHE A 196 -11.57 16.97 0.84
CA PHE A 196 -10.88 17.53 2.00
C PHE A 196 -11.86 17.76 3.17
N TYR A 197 -12.21 16.73 3.95
CA TYR A 197 -13.16 16.91 5.03
C TYR A 197 -12.76 16.18 6.31
N ASN A 198 -12.89 16.95 7.38
CA ASN A 198 -12.49 16.66 8.75
C ASN A 198 -12.97 15.26 9.22
N PRO A 199 -12.06 14.36 9.65
CA PRO A 199 -12.39 12.98 10.00
C PRO A 199 -13.37 12.83 11.17
N ARG A 200 -13.55 13.86 12.02
CA ARG A 200 -14.54 13.81 13.12
C ARG A 200 -16.00 13.81 12.66
N SER A 201 -16.29 14.37 11.48
CA SER A 201 -17.64 14.55 10.95
C SER A 201 -18.11 13.42 10.02
N LEU A 202 -17.20 12.55 9.57
CA LEU A 202 -17.47 11.55 8.52
C LEU A 202 -17.80 10.14 9.02
N LYS A 203 -17.72 9.89 10.34
CA LYS A 203 -17.90 8.54 10.94
C LYS A 203 -19.24 7.87 10.59
N CYS A 204 -20.26 8.67 10.25
CA CYS A 204 -21.61 8.20 9.91
C CYS A 204 -21.94 8.28 8.41
N TRP A 205 -21.13 8.99 7.63
CA TRP A 205 -21.46 9.45 6.27
C TRP A 205 -20.74 8.68 5.16
N TYR A 206 -19.55 8.15 5.42
CA TYR A 206 -18.70 7.56 4.38
C TYR A 206 -19.29 6.27 3.76
N ASN A 207 -20.00 5.46 4.55
CA ASN A 207 -20.68 4.25 4.05
C ASN A 207 -21.97 4.55 3.26
N LYS A 208 -22.45 5.80 3.23
CA LYS A 208 -23.71 6.20 2.57
C LYS A 208 -23.50 6.95 1.25
N LEU A 209 -22.28 7.37 0.92
CA LEU A 209 -22.00 8.31 -0.18
C LEU A 209 -21.02 7.82 -1.24
N LEU A 210 -20.70 6.53 -1.31
CA LEU A 210 -20.14 6.02 -2.56
C LEU A 210 -21.31 5.65 -3.47
N PRO A 211 -21.71 6.49 -4.45
CA PRO A 211 -22.44 5.97 -5.59
C PRO A 211 -21.57 4.86 -6.20
N ASN A 212 -22.21 3.86 -6.82
CA ASN A 212 -21.57 2.74 -7.53
C ASN A 212 -20.58 3.17 -8.66
N GLU A 213 -20.25 4.45 -8.76
CA GLU A 213 -19.53 5.13 -9.84
C GLU A 213 -18.17 5.72 -9.39
N ALA A 214 -17.74 5.54 -8.13
CA ALA A 214 -16.40 5.97 -7.72
C ALA A 214 -15.33 5.21 -8.52
N MET A 215 -14.74 5.88 -9.52
CA MET A 215 -13.69 5.34 -10.39
C MET A 215 -12.37 5.31 -9.63
N TYR A 216 -11.99 4.13 -9.16
CA TYR A 216 -10.63 3.85 -8.68
C TYR A 216 -9.76 3.55 -9.89
N CYS A 217 -9.03 4.56 -10.36
CA CYS A 217 -8.06 4.35 -11.41
C CYS A 217 -6.74 3.87 -10.78
N PRO A 218 -6.21 2.70 -11.15
CA PRO A 218 -4.86 2.34 -10.71
C PRO A 218 -3.87 3.36 -11.29
N ILE A 219 -3.01 3.95 -10.45
CA ILE A 219 -1.83 4.67 -10.93
C ILE A 219 -0.68 3.68 -10.93
N GLU A 220 0.05 3.65 -12.03
CA GLU A 220 1.25 2.85 -12.19
C GLU A 220 2.47 3.68 -11.82
N TYR A 221 3.35 3.15 -10.97
CA TYR A 221 4.72 3.63 -10.86
C TYR A 221 5.70 2.47 -10.85
N THR A 222 6.82 2.68 -11.54
CA THR A 222 8.01 1.82 -11.41
C THR A 222 8.92 2.50 -10.41
N THR A 223 9.39 1.76 -9.41
CA THR A 223 10.22 2.28 -8.31
C THR A 223 11.66 2.68 -8.72
N GLY A 224 11.91 2.86 -10.02
CA GLY A 224 13.22 3.19 -10.61
C GLY A 224 13.38 4.68 -10.90
N THR A 225 14.62 5.16 -10.83
CA THR A 225 14.99 6.57 -11.07
C THR A 225 14.67 7.01 -12.50
N SER A 226 13.47 7.52 -12.71
CA SER A 226 13.17 8.45 -13.81
C SER A 226 13.31 9.87 -13.27
N ALA A 227 14.54 10.39 -13.28
CA ALA A 227 14.90 11.82 -13.36
C ALA A 227 16.11 12.17 -12.49
N LEU A 228 17.32 11.90 -12.99
CA LEU A 228 18.46 12.80 -12.83
C LEU A 228 19.44 12.58 -14.00
N LYS A 229 18.93 12.53 -15.24
CA LYS A 229 19.73 13.03 -16.37
C LYS A 229 19.68 14.56 -16.31
N LYS A 230 20.44 15.13 -15.35
CA LYS A 230 20.87 16.53 -15.45
C LYS A 230 21.59 16.62 -16.79
N LYS A 231 21.00 17.37 -17.72
CA LYS A 231 21.71 17.90 -18.88
C LYS A 231 22.94 18.63 -18.35
N SER A 232 24.10 18.00 -18.37
CA SER A 232 25.38 18.71 -18.40
C SER A 232 25.57 19.26 -19.81
N GLY A 233 24.71 20.22 -20.17
CA GLY A 233 25.03 21.19 -21.19
C GLY A 233 25.82 22.29 -20.51
N ILE A 234 27.14 22.11 -20.41
CA ILE A 234 28.04 23.24 -20.21
C ILE A 234 28.68 23.49 -21.56
N HIS A 235 28.18 24.54 -22.21
CA HIS A 235 28.96 25.35 -23.13
C HIS A 235 30.19 25.90 -22.41
N ARG A 236 31.38 25.49 -22.84
CA ARG A 236 32.43 26.37 -23.38
C ARG A 236 33.63 25.53 -23.78
#